data_AF-A0A9Q8QN13-F1
#
_entry.id   AF-A0A9Q8QN13-F1
#
_cell.length_a   1.000
_cell.length_b   1.000
_cell.length_c   1.000
_cell.angle_alpha   90.00
_cell.angle_beta   90.00
_cell.angle_gamma   90.00
#
_symmetry.space_group_name_H-M   'P 1'
#
loop_
_entity.id
_entity.type
_entity.pdbx_description
1 polymer ?
#
loop_
_entity_poly.entity_id
_entity_poly.type
_entity_poly.pdbx_seq_one_letter_code
_entity_poly.pdbx_strand_id
1 'polypeptide(L)'
;MAPRVIVVGGGLSGLSAAHTIYLAGGNVVVLDKQGFFGGNSTKATSGINGALTRTQVEHGIQDSVKQFYDDTLKSARDKARPDLIKVLTYKSAAAVEWLQDVFNLDLTLVSRLGGHSQPRTHRGHDAKFPGMAITYALMQRLEELAEAEPHRVEIIKKARVTSLNKEGNLVTGVTYEHNGQEATIDGPVVLATGGYAADFGETSLLKKHRPDTFGLATTNGVHATGDGQKMVMAIGGNGIDMDKVQVHPTGLVDPKDPGNKWKFLAAEALRGEGGILLNADGDRFCDELGHRDYVSGMMWKEKDKGKFPIRLVLNSKASKVLDFHTRHYSGRGLMKKMTGKELAKEIGCAPDHLQGTFKTYNAIADGKQKDPWGKRFFHNLPIDINDDFHVAVMEPVLHFTMGGIEINDQAQVLNQDKKPFEGLFACGELAGGVHGANRLGGSSLLGCVVYGRVAGDTASNYLFQKALAGAGSGSGSAAARLGQISLHLDPSAPNRVTVEWNGAAGSGASGSGNGGQLVPRQPAPASTSAGPSDGGAVKAAGPKAFEVPAKEYTMDEVAKHNKKGDLWVVVKGVVMDLSNWLDEHPGGPNAIMNFMGRDATEEFEMLHDDEVIPKYAPEQVIGRVKGQEVTLEL
;
A
#
# COMPACT_ATOMS: atom_id res chain seq x y z
N MET A 1 -3.18 23.99 20.72
CA MET A 1 -3.25 22.53 20.57
C MET A 1 -1.90 21.93 20.94
N ALA A 2 -1.85 20.66 21.34
CA ALA A 2 -0.56 19.96 21.48
C ALA A 2 0.17 19.91 20.12
N PRO A 3 1.51 20.01 20.10
CA PRO A 3 2.29 19.86 18.88
C PRO A 3 1.94 18.54 18.17
N ARG A 4 1.77 18.60 16.85
CA ARG A 4 1.35 17.46 16.01
C ARG A 4 2.09 17.48 14.66
N VAL A 5 2.21 16.32 14.03
CA VAL A 5 2.65 16.18 12.63
C VAL A 5 1.41 16.00 11.74
N ILE A 6 1.41 16.66 10.59
CA ILE A 6 0.37 16.54 9.56
C ILE A 6 0.83 15.53 8.53
N VAL A 7 0.05 14.47 8.32
CA VAL A 7 0.27 13.49 7.25
C VAL A 7 -0.80 13.70 6.18
N VAL A 8 -0.38 13.89 4.93
CA VAL A 8 -1.28 14.12 3.80
C VAL A 8 -1.30 12.90 2.88
N GLY A 9 -2.41 12.18 2.89
CA GLY A 9 -2.68 10.95 2.14
C GLY A 9 -2.68 9.72 3.03
N GLY A 10 -3.82 9.05 3.14
CA GLY A 10 -4.04 7.80 3.87
C GLY A 10 -3.73 6.55 3.06
N GLY A 11 -2.78 6.61 2.13
CA GLY A 11 -2.20 5.42 1.48
C GLY A 11 -1.24 4.68 2.41
N LEU A 12 -0.69 3.54 1.98
CA LEU A 12 0.24 2.75 2.79
C LEU A 12 1.43 3.57 3.33
N SER A 13 1.97 4.50 2.54
CA SER A 13 3.08 5.36 2.97
C SER A 13 2.69 6.33 4.09
N GLY A 14 1.52 6.95 3.98
CA GLY A 14 1.03 7.88 5.00
C GLY A 14 0.60 7.15 6.27
N LEU A 15 -0.06 6.01 6.15
CA LEU A 15 -0.39 5.16 7.30
C LEU A 15 0.88 4.66 8.00
N SER A 16 1.90 4.26 7.25
CA SER A 16 3.20 3.87 7.82
C SER A 16 3.88 5.04 8.55
N ALA A 17 3.81 6.24 8.00
CA ALA A 17 4.32 7.45 8.65
C ALA A 17 3.54 7.77 9.94
N ALA A 18 2.20 7.75 9.88
CA ALA A 18 1.32 8.07 11.00
C ALA A 18 1.55 7.12 12.19
N HIS A 19 1.62 5.81 11.94
CA HIS A 19 1.95 4.82 12.97
C HIS A 19 3.35 5.03 13.54
N THR A 20 4.32 5.36 12.70
CA THR A 20 5.70 5.63 13.17
C THR A 20 5.74 6.85 14.08
N ILE A 21 5.05 7.93 13.71
CA ILE A 21 4.94 9.15 14.52
C ILE A 21 4.27 8.84 15.86
N TYR A 22 3.17 8.09 15.82
CA TYR A 22 2.45 7.66 17.03
C TYR A 22 3.33 6.83 17.96
N LEU A 23 4.06 5.84 17.42
CA LEU A 23 4.96 4.96 18.17
C LEU A 23 6.17 5.71 18.74
N ALA A 24 6.63 6.76 18.05
CA ALA A 24 7.68 7.66 18.56
C ALA A 24 7.18 8.60 19.67
N GLY A 25 5.88 8.62 19.97
CA GLY A 25 5.27 9.47 21.00
C GLY A 25 4.72 10.81 20.47
N GLY A 26 4.73 11.03 19.15
CA GLY A 26 4.15 12.22 18.53
C GLY A 26 2.62 12.15 18.46
N ASN A 27 1.98 13.31 18.32
CA ASN A 27 0.58 13.41 17.90
C ASN A 27 0.52 13.55 16.38
N VAL A 28 -0.49 12.97 15.75
CA VAL A 28 -0.63 12.95 14.30
C VAL A 28 -2.05 13.30 13.88
N VAL A 29 -2.16 14.10 12.82
CA VAL A 29 -3.39 14.31 12.06
C VAL A 29 -3.18 13.77 10.65
N VAL A 30 -4.11 12.94 10.17
CA VAL A 30 -4.08 12.40 8.81
C VAL A 30 -5.19 13.00 7.99
N LEU A 31 -4.83 13.68 6.91
CA LEU A 31 -5.75 14.26 5.93
C LEU A 31 -5.78 13.40 4.68
N ASP A 32 -6.96 13.02 4.19
CA ASP A 32 -7.11 12.38 2.88
C ASP A 32 -8.27 12.99 2.10
N LYS A 33 -8.06 13.22 0.79
CA LYS A 33 -9.07 13.78 -0.10
C LYS A 33 -10.21 12.80 -0.41
N GLN A 34 -10.04 11.51 -0.15
CA GLN A 34 -11.04 10.47 -0.39
C GLN A 34 -11.85 10.17 0.87
N GLY A 35 -13.05 9.61 0.70
CA GLY A 35 -13.88 9.11 1.79
C GLY A 35 -13.35 7.83 2.45
N PHE A 36 -12.36 7.17 1.83
CA PHE A 36 -11.77 5.94 2.33
C PHE A 36 -10.26 5.90 2.07
N PHE A 37 -9.50 5.35 3.01
CA PHE A 37 -8.04 5.27 2.95
C PHE A 37 -7.52 4.18 2.01
N GLY A 38 -6.26 4.33 1.59
CA GLY A 38 -5.49 3.25 0.97
C GLY A 38 -4.98 3.56 -0.43
N GLY A 39 -5.71 4.38 -1.20
CA GLY A 39 -5.28 4.85 -2.52
C GLY A 39 -4.93 3.71 -3.48
N ASN A 40 -3.78 3.79 -4.16
CA ASN A 40 -3.32 2.70 -5.03
C ASN A 40 -2.74 1.50 -4.26
N SER A 41 -2.44 1.66 -2.97
CA SER A 41 -1.73 0.63 -2.18
C SER A 41 -2.60 -0.61 -2.01
N THR A 42 -3.90 -0.43 -1.80
CA THR A 42 -4.90 -1.51 -1.68
C THR A 42 -5.06 -2.32 -2.95
N LYS A 43 -4.68 -1.75 -4.11
CA LYS A 43 -4.75 -2.41 -5.42
C LYS A 43 -3.51 -3.25 -5.73
N ALA A 44 -2.48 -3.25 -4.89
CA ALA A 44 -1.26 -4.00 -5.15
C ALA A 44 -1.46 -5.51 -4.94
N THR A 45 -1.21 -6.29 -6.00
CA THR A 45 -1.61 -7.71 -6.04
C THR A 45 -0.48 -8.70 -5.82
N SER A 46 0.79 -8.31 -5.96
CA SER A 46 1.90 -9.29 -5.98
C SER A 46 2.58 -9.52 -4.62
N GLY A 47 2.76 -8.47 -3.82
CA GLY A 47 3.44 -8.55 -2.52
C GLY A 47 4.44 -7.43 -2.27
N ILE A 48 5.16 -7.52 -1.15
CA ILE A 48 6.15 -6.55 -0.66
C ILE A 48 7.55 -7.18 -0.68
N ASN A 49 8.57 -6.46 -1.14
CA ASN A 49 9.92 -6.99 -1.15
C ASN A 49 10.58 -6.95 0.23
N GLY A 50 11.32 -7.98 0.59
CA GLY A 50 12.19 -8.03 1.77
C GLY A 50 13.39 -8.92 1.49
N ALA A 51 14.60 -8.47 1.84
CA ALA A 51 15.82 -9.26 1.67
C ALA A 51 16.45 -9.56 3.03
N LEU A 52 16.88 -10.81 3.21
CA LEU A 52 17.36 -11.36 4.47
C LEU A 52 16.31 -11.29 5.60
N THR A 53 15.06 -11.63 5.28
CA THR A 53 13.97 -11.70 6.28
C THR A 53 13.99 -13.01 7.05
N ARG A 54 13.40 -13.05 8.26
CA ARG A 54 13.17 -14.31 9.01
C ARG A 54 12.52 -15.39 8.13
N THR A 55 11.46 -15.03 7.40
CA THR A 55 10.76 -15.91 6.46
C THR A 55 11.69 -16.49 5.38
N GLN A 56 12.57 -15.67 4.78
CA GLN A 56 13.52 -16.17 3.77
C GLN A 56 14.52 -17.17 4.37
N VAL A 57 14.98 -16.91 5.60
CA VAL A 57 15.88 -17.82 6.32
C VAL A 57 15.20 -19.16 6.61
N GLU A 58 13.96 -19.13 7.08
CA GLU A 58 13.16 -20.33 7.35
C GLU A 58 12.91 -21.17 6.08
N HIS A 59 12.71 -20.51 4.94
CA HIS A 59 12.58 -21.17 3.64
C HIS A 59 13.92 -21.58 3.00
N GLY A 60 15.06 -21.32 3.67
CA GLY A 60 16.39 -21.62 3.14
C GLY A 60 16.78 -20.78 1.91
N ILE A 61 16.10 -19.66 1.66
CA ILE A 61 16.37 -18.77 0.53
C ILE A 61 17.67 -18.01 0.77
N GLN A 62 18.66 -18.25 -0.10
CA GLN A 62 20.00 -17.65 -0.04
C GLN A 62 20.02 -16.23 -0.66
N ASP A 63 19.22 -15.31 -0.10
CA ASP A 63 19.22 -13.90 -0.48
C ASP A 63 20.11 -13.06 0.44
N SER A 64 20.46 -11.86 -0.03
CA SER A 64 21.19 -10.89 0.77
C SER A 64 20.75 -9.47 0.42
N VAL A 65 20.90 -8.58 1.40
CA VAL A 65 20.66 -7.15 1.20
C VAL A 65 21.52 -6.60 0.05
N LYS A 66 22.75 -7.08 -0.11
CA LYS A 66 23.62 -6.67 -1.22
C LYS A 66 23.08 -7.10 -2.58
N GLN A 67 22.61 -8.35 -2.73
CA GLN A 67 22.01 -8.80 -3.98
C GLN A 67 20.76 -7.99 -4.32
N PHE A 68 19.93 -7.66 -3.34
CA PHE A 68 18.77 -6.81 -3.57
C PHE A 68 19.15 -5.37 -3.95
N TYR A 69 20.19 -4.81 -3.32
CA TYR A 69 20.77 -3.52 -3.70
C TYR A 69 21.27 -3.54 -5.16
N ASP A 70 22.04 -4.56 -5.54
CA ASP A 70 22.62 -4.68 -6.88
C ASP A 70 21.51 -4.85 -7.95
N ASP A 71 20.48 -5.64 -7.69
CA ASP A 71 19.31 -5.79 -8.57
C ASP A 71 18.58 -4.46 -8.74
N THR A 72 18.37 -3.72 -7.64
CA THR A 72 17.70 -2.42 -7.68
C THR A 72 18.52 -1.39 -8.42
N LEU A 73 19.84 -1.35 -8.21
CA LEU A 73 20.77 -0.48 -8.90
C LEU A 73 20.77 -0.74 -10.41
N LYS A 74 20.80 -2.03 -10.81
CA LYS A 74 20.73 -2.45 -12.20
C LYS A 74 19.41 -2.04 -12.87
N SER A 75 18.29 -2.11 -12.15
CA SER A 75 16.99 -1.64 -12.64
C SER A 75 16.92 -0.11 -12.75
N ALA A 76 17.56 0.62 -11.83
CA ALA A 76 17.57 2.08 -11.80
C ALA A 76 18.41 2.73 -12.91
N ARG A 77 19.40 2.02 -13.46
CA ARG A 77 20.27 2.46 -14.58
C ARG A 77 20.99 3.77 -14.28
N ASP A 78 21.06 4.68 -15.26
CA ASP A 78 21.70 6.00 -15.19
C ASP A 78 21.03 6.96 -14.20
N LYS A 79 19.84 6.61 -13.70
CA LYS A 79 19.08 7.40 -12.72
C LYS A 79 19.20 6.87 -11.29
N ALA A 80 20.15 5.96 -11.06
CA ALA A 80 20.39 5.42 -9.73
C ALA A 80 20.77 6.49 -8.71
N ARG A 81 20.12 6.43 -7.54
CA ARG A 81 20.49 7.18 -6.33
C ARG A 81 20.92 6.20 -5.25
N PRO A 82 22.24 5.87 -5.16
CA PRO A 82 22.77 4.90 -4.21
C PRO A 82 22.36 5.15 -2.75
N ASP A 83 22.28 6.43 -2.36
CA ASP A 83 21.84 6.87 -1.03
C ASP A 83 20.42 6.39 -0.73
N LEU A 84 19.49 6.59 -1.68
CA LEU A 84 18.09 6.21 -1.52
C LEU A 84 17.89 4.68 -1.67
N ILE A 85 18.56 4.06 -2.64
CA ILE A 85 18.48 2.61 -2.87
C ILE A 85 19.01 1.85 -1.66
N LYS A 86 20.06 2.36 -1.00
CA LYS A 86 20.59 1.77 0.23
C LYS A 86 19.55 1.80 1.34
N VAL A 87 18.88 2.94 1.57
CA VAL A 87 17.79 3.03 2.56
C VAL A 87 16.69 2.01 2.26
N LEU A 88 16.20 1.97 1.02
CA LEU A 88 15.13 1.05 0.58
C LEU A 88 15.48 -0.42 0.86
N THR A 89 16.67 -0.84 0.45
CA THR A 89 17.05 -2.26 0.46
C THR A 89 17.54 -2.70 1.84
N TYR A 90 18.32 -1.89 2.54
CA TYR A 90 18.88 -2.24 3.86
C TYR A 90 17.85 -2.17 4.99
N LYS A 91 16.75 -1.41 4.83
CA LYS A 91 15.63 -1.41 5.78
C LYS A 91 14.52 -2.39 5.40
N SER A 92 14.71 -3.20 4.36
CA SER A 92 13.62 -4.02 3.80
C SER A 92 13.13 -5.13 4.73
N ALA A 93 14.04 -5.86 5.39
CA ALA A 93 13.64 -6.88 6.37
C ALA A 93 12.89 -6.27 7.55
N ALA A 94 13.43 -5.21 8.15
CA ALA A 94 12.78 -4.51 9.27
C ALA A 94 11.41 -3.92 8.90
N ALA A 95 11.17 -3.57 7.63
CA ALA A 95 9.87 -3.14 7.14
C ALA A 95 8.87 -4.29 7.07
N VAL A 96 9.27 -5.44 6.51
CA VAL A 96 8.43 -6.65 6.44
C VAL A 96 8.12 -7.17 7.84
N GLU A 97 9.14 -7.28 8.70
CA GLU A 97 9.00 -7.83 10.05
C GLU A 97 8.17 -6.91 10.95
N TRP A 98 8.24 -5.60 10.77
CA TRP A 98 7.33 -4.68 11.47
C TRP A 98 5.86 -4.87 11.07
N LEU A 99 5.58 -5.14 9.80
CA LEU A 99 4.21 -5.48 9.38
C LEU A 99 3.75 -6.77 10.05
N GLN A 100 4.62 -7.78 10.14
CA GLN A 100 4.32 -9.04 10.82
C GLN A 100 4.10 -8.83 12.32
N ASP A 101 5.00 -8.13 13.00
CA ASP A 101 5.02 -8.05 14.46
C ASP A 101 4.01 -7.04 15.02
N VAL A 102 3.82 -5.89 14.36
CA VAL A 102 2.96 -4.80 14.87
C VAL A 102 1.51 -4.96 14.42
N PHE A 103 1.27 -5.53 13.24
CA PHE A 103 -0.07 -5.68 12.66
C PHE A 103 -0.50 -7.14 12.52
N ASN A 104 0.30 -8.09 13.01
CA ASN A 104 0.02 -9.53 12.94
C ASN A 104 -0.29 -10.03 11.52
N LEU A 105 0.42 -9.47 10.52
CA LEU A 105 0.21 -9.80 9.11
C LEU A 105 0.99 -11.06 8.72
N ASP A 106 0.32 -12.00 8.05
CA ASP A 106 1.01 -13.11 7.40
C ASP A 106 1.74 -12.62 6.13
N LEU A 107 3.06 -12.77 6.12
CA LEU A 107 3.94 -12.44 5.00
C LEU A 107 4.94 -13.58 4.72
N THR A 108 4.50 -14.82 4.94
CA THR A 108 5.34 -16.02 4.92
C THR A 108 5.54 -16.63 3.53
N LEU A 109 4.68 -16.36 2.55
CA LEU A 109 4.88 -16.83 1.16
C LEU A 109 5.83 -15.90 0.41
N VAL A 110 6.77 -16.47 -0.35
CA VAL A 110 7.82 -15.72 -1.05
C VAL A 110 7.91 -16.13 -2.52
N SER A 111 7.64 -15.18 -3.42
CA SER A 111 7.74 -15.38 -4.87
C SER A 111 8.95 -14.64 -5.46
N ARG A 112 9.45 -15.12 -6.61
CA ARG A 112 10.40 -14.38 -7.46
C ARG A 112 9.62 -13.62 -8.54
N LEU A 113 9.83 -12.31 -8.62
CA LEU A 113 9.27 -11.46 -9.67
C LEU A 113 10.31 -11.05 -10.72
N GLY A 114 9.90 -10.31 -11.75
CA GLY A 114 10.77 -9.91 -12.84
C GLY A 114 11.94 -9.03 -12.38
N GLY A 115 13.12 -9.28 -12.91
CA GLY A 115 14.36 -8.55 -12.58
C GLY A 115 15.04 -8.94 -11.25
N HIS A 116 14.41 -9.76 -10.41
CA HIS A 116 15.01 -10.19 -9.14
C HIS A 116 15.91 -11.43 -9.31
N SER A 117 17.09 -11.40 -8.71
CA SER A 117 18.01 -12.54 -8.64
C SER A 117 17.54 -13.62 -7.65
N GLN A 118 16.78 -13.25 -6.61
CA GLN A 118 16.25 -14.17 -5.59
C GLN A 118 14.75 -13.99 -5.34
N PRO A 119 14.04 -15.04 -4.88
CA PRO A 119 12.67 -14.89 -4.38
C PRO A 119 12.68 -14.01 -3.14
N ARG A 120 11.93 -12.91 -3.18
CA ARG A 120 11.94 -11.91 -2.10
C ARG A 120 10.65 -11.12 -1.99
N THR A 121 9.64 -11.43 -2.79
CA THR A 121 8.36 -10.75 -2.73
C THR A 121 7.44 -11.53 -1.80
N HIS A 122 7.24 -10.98 -0.60
CA HIS A 122 6.45 -11.52 0.48
C HIS A 122 4.96 -11.26 0.31
N ARG A 123 4.13 -12.25 0.65
CA ARG A 123 2.67 -12.18 0.73
C ARG A 123 2.14 -13.17 1.78
N GLY A 124 0.89 -13.00 2.19
CA GLY A 124 0.21 -13.93 3.09
C GLY A 124 -0.49 -15.07 2.35
N HIS A 125 -0.95 -16.04 3.14
CA HIS A 125 -1.92 -17.05 2.73
C HIS A 125 -3.36 -16.53 2.72
N ASP A 126 -3.57 -15.30 3.21
CA ASP A 126 -4.87 -14.63 3.26
C ASP A 126 -5.61 -14.68 1.92
N ALA A 127 -6.94 -14.80 1.99
CA ALA A 127 -7.83 -14.62 0.86
C ALA A 127 -7.99 -13.12 0.49
N LYS A 128 -6.90 -12.35 0.48
CA LYS A 128 -6.87 -10.93 0.12
C LYS A 128 -5.62 -10.64 -0.69
N PHE A 129 -5.68 -9.62 -1.56
CA PHE A 129 -4.44 -9.16 -2.20
C PHE A 129 -3.49 -8.58 -1.16
N PRO A 130 -2.16 -8.77 -1.28
CA PRO A 130 -1.22 -8.33 -0.25
C PRO A 130 -1.29 -6.84 0.06
N GLY A 131 -1.48 -5.99 -0.96
CA GLY A 131 -1.65 -4.56 -0.77
C GLY A 131 -2.90 -4.20 0.03
N MET A 132 -4.00 -4.93 -0.19
CA MET A 132 -5.24 -4.78 0.55
C MET A 132 -5.06 -5.21 2.01
N ALA A 133 -4.55 -6.42 2.25
CA ALA A 133 -4.33 -6.96 3.59
C ALA A 133 -3.46 -6.01 4.44
N ILE A 134 -2.30 -5.60 3.91
CA ILE A 134 -1.37 -4.72 4.62
C ILE A 134 -2.03 -3.35 4.90
N THR A 135 -2.62 -2.73 3.88
CA THR A 135 -3.13 -1.36 4.01
C THR A 135 -4.35 -1.29 4.92
N TYR A 136 -5.23 -2.30 4.88
CA TYR A 136 -6.41 -2.37 5.73
C TYR A 136 -6.05 -2.59 7.19
N ALA A 137 -5.09 -3.48 7.50
CA ALA A 137 -4.63 -3.67 8.87
C ALA A 137 -4.07 -2.37 9.48
N LEU A 138 -3.27 -1.62 8.71
CA LEU A 138 -2.75 -0.32 9.14
C LEU A 138 -3.87 0.72 9.31
N MET A 139 -4.84 0.74 8.39
CA MET A 139 -5.99 1.64 8.45
C MET A 139 -6.86 1.36 9.68
N GLN A 140 -7.31 0.12 9.87
CA GLN A 140 -8.13 -0.29 11.00
C GLN A 140 -7.45 0.05 12.31
N ARG A 141 -6.15 -0.27 12.44
CA ARG A 141 -5.39 0.06 13.64
C ARG A 141 -5.30 1.56 13.90
N LEU A 142 -5.18 2.38 12.87
CA LEU A 142 -5.15 3.84 13.04
C LEU A 142 -6.53 4.40 13.42
N GLU A 143 -7.61 3.85 12.86
CA GLU A 143 -8.99 4.21 13.21
C GLU A 143 -9.29 3.88 14.68
N GLU A 144 -8.88 2.70 15.15
CA GLU A 144 -8.97 2.32 16.57
C GLU A 144 -8.23 3.30 17.48
N LEU A 145 -7.01 3.71 17.08
CA LEU A 145 -6.23 4.69 17.83
C LEU A 145 -6.88 6.07 17.83
N ALA A 146 -7.52 6.48 16.73
CA ALA A 146 -8.25 7.75 16.67
C ALA A 146 -9.48 7.75 17.57
N GLU A 147 -10.15 6.60 17.72
CA GLU A 147 -11.28 6.43 18.63
C GLU A 147 -10.84 6.36 20.10
N ALA A 148 -9.80 5.58 20.41
CA ALA A 148 -9.31 5.37 21.77
C ALA A 148 -8.51 6.58 22.30
N GLU A 149 -7.74 7.24 21.45
CA GLU A 149 -6.85 8.35 21.79
C GLU A 149 -7.03 9.56 20.84
N PRO A 150 -8.23 10.17 20.76
CA PRO A 150 -8.53 11.25 19.79
C PRO A 150 -7.69 12.52 19.98
N HIS A 151 -7.03 12.66 21.14
CA HIS A 151 -6.09 13.75 21.42
C HIS A 151 -4.69 13.52 20.84
N ARG A 152 -4.37 12.27 20.45
CA ARG A 152 -3.09 11.86 19.85
C ARG A 152 -3.21 11.55 18.37
N VAL A 153 -4.33 10.98 17.93
CA VAL A 153 -4.57 10.61 16.54
C VAL A 153 -5.87 11.22 16.06
N GLU A 154 -5.78 12.04 15.02
CA GLU A 154 -6.93 12.65 14.35
C GLU A 154 -6.96 12.22 12.89
N ILE A 155 -8.14 11.86 12.38
CA ILE A 155 -8.36 11.46 10.99
C ILE A 155 -9.42 12.38 10.37
N ILE A 156 -9.06 13.06 9.27
CA ILE A 156 -9.99 13.89 8.50
C ILE A 156 -10.02 13.39 7.05
N LYS A 157 -11.07 12.64 6.72
CA LYS A 157 -11.36 12.15 5.36
C LYS A 157 -12.13 13.21 4.58
N LYS A 158 -12.18 13.08 3.24
CA LYS A 158 -12.74 14.11 2.34
C LYS A 158 -12.15 15.52 2.62
N ALA A 159 -10.87 15.56 2.97
CA ALA A 159 -10.09 16.76 3.23
C ALA A 159 -9.03 16.90 2.14
N ARG A 160 -9.28 17.76 1.15
CA ARG A 160 -8.36 17.97 0.05
C ARG A 160 -7.38 19.08 0.40
N VAL A 161 -6.13 18.70 0.70
CA VAL A 161 -5.05 19.68 0.84
C VAL A 161 -4.81 20.38 -0.49
N THR A 162 -4.86 21.72 -0.48
CA THR A 162 -4.76 22.58 -1.68
C THR A 162 -3.46 23.37 -1.72
N SER A 163 -2.83 23.64 -0.56
CA SER A 163 -1.55 24.35 -0.50
C SER A 163 -0.70 23.98 0.72
N LEU A 164 0.61 24.19 0.58
CA LEU A 164 1.59 24.18 1.67
C LEU A 164 1.80 25.61 2.16
N ASN A 165 1.61 25.83 3.46
CA ASN A 165 1.83 27.13 4.09
C ASN A 165 3.32 27.26 4.42
N LYS A 166 3.94 28.42 4.12
CA LYS A 166 5.37 28.61 4.32
C LYS A 166 5.77 30.03 4.68
N GLU A 167 6.86 30.15 5.44
CA GLU A 167 7.58 31.38 5.74
C GLU A 167 9.05 31.20 5.33
N GLY A 168 9.48 31.81 4.22
CA GLY A 168 10.81 31.56 3.67
C GLY A 168 11.01 30.08 3.28
N ASN A 169 11.98 29.41 3.91
CA ASN A 169 12.28 27.98 3.71
C ASN A 169 11.53 27.05 4.69
N LEU A 170 10.80 27.61 5.67
CA LEU A 170 10.05 26.87 6.67
C LEU A 170 8.62 26.60 6.17
N VAL A 171 8.23 25.33 6.10
CA VAL A 171 6.83 24.93 5.96
C VAL A 171 6.19 24.93 7.35
N THR A 172 5.10 25.68 7.49
CA THR A 172 4.42 25.91 8.77
C THR A 172 3.16 25.07 8.92
N GLY A 173 2.62 24.54 7.82
CA GLY A 173 1.38 23.77 7.84
C GLY A 173 0.80 23.57 6.45
N VAL A 174 -0.51 23.29 6.40
CA VAL A 174 -1.24 23.13 5.15
C VAL A 174 -2.59 23.86 5.18
N THR A 175 -3.07 24.24 4.01
CA THR A 175 -4.45 24.65 3.79
C THR A 175 -5.20 23.54 3.06
N TYR A 176 -6.42 23.25 3.48
CA TYR A 176 -7.25 22.18 2.92
C TYR A 176 -8.71 22.57 2.83
N GLU A 177 -9.41 21.97 1.86
CA GLU A 177 -10.86 22.06 1.70
C GLU A 177 -11.54 20.86 2.37
N HIS A 178 -12.55 21.12 3.20
CA HIS A 178 -13.38 20.10 3.82
C HIS A 178 -14.83 20.61 3.93
N ASN A 179 -15.80 19.81 3.49
CA ASN A 179 -17.22 20.18 3.44
C ASN A 179 -17.49 21.53 2.72
N GLY A 180 -16.74 21.82 1.67
CA GLY A 180 -16.85 23.05 0.89
C GLY A 180 -16.31 24.30 1.60
N GLN A 181 -15.62 24.14 2.74
CA GLN A 181 -14.98 25.22 3.49
C GLN A 181 -13.47 25.05 3.49
N GLU A 182 -12.75 26.17 3.48
CA GLU A 182 -11.31 26.20 3.64
C GLU A 182 -10.94 26.18 5.13
N ALA A 183 -9.93 25.38 5.47
CA ALA A 183 -9.37 25.29 6.81
C ALA A 183 -7.85 25.21 6.74
N THR A 184 -7.18 25.56 7.84
CA THR A 184 -5.72 25.51 7.97
C THR A 184 -5.33 24.68 9.18
N ILE A 185 -4.18 24.02 9.09
CA ILE A 185 -3.59 23.29 10.21
C ILE A 185 -2.07 23.47 10.21
N ASP A 186 -1.53 23.81 11.38
CA ASP A 186 -0.12 24.09 11.58
C ASP A 186 0.63 22.87 12.12
N GLY A 187 1.87 22.69 11.66
CA GLY A 187 2.76 21.63 12.08
C GLY A 187 3.74 21.20 10.97
N PRO A 188 4.73 20.35 11.32
CA PRO A 188 5.53 19.67 10.31
C PRO A 188 4.64 18.82 9.39
N VAL A 189 4.98 18.75 8.11
CA VAL A 189 4.15 18.11 7.08
C VAL A 189 4.89 16.92 6.45
N VAL A 190 4.24 15.75 6.44
CA VAL A 190 4.64 14.57 5.68
C VAL A 190 3.67 14.38 4.51
N LEU A 191 4.17 14.52 3.28
CA LEU A 191 3.40 14.28 2.07
C LEU A 191 3.50 12.83 1.60
N ALA A 192 2.35 12.17 1.47
CA ALA A 192 2.20 10.77 1.09
C ALA A 192 1.12 10.58 0.00
N THR A 193 1.02 11.53 -0.93
CA THR A 193 -0.15 11.66 -1.85
C THR A 193 -0.13 10.76 -3.09
N GLY A 194 0.83 9.85 -3.20
CA GLY A 194 0.95 8.95 -4.36
C GLY A 194 1.44 9.63 -5.65
N GLY A 195 1.29 8.93 -6.77
CA GLY A 195 1.78 9.34 -8.10
C GLY A 195 0.80 10.14 -8.97
N TYR A 196 1.13 10.24 -10.25
CA TYR A 196 0.38 10.98 -11.27
C TYR A 196 0.03 10.16 -12.53
N ALA A 197 0.00 8.82 -12.42
CA ALA A 197 -0.32 7.91 -13.53
C ALA A 197 -1.82 7.85 -13.91
N ALA A 198 -2.68 8.59 -13.21
CA ALA A 198 -4.07 8.85 -13.60
C ALA A 198 -4.36 10.35 -13.85
N ASP A 199 -3.31 11.18 -13.94
CA ASP A 199 -3.44 12.61 -14.19
C ASP A 199 -3.77 12.86 -15.67
N PHE A 200 -5.05 12.77 -16.04
CA PHE A 200 -5.52 12.99 -17.42
C PHE A 200 -6.16 14.37 -17.64
N GLY A 201 -6.02 15.28 -16.67
CA GLY A 201 -6.58 16.63 -16.72
C GLY A 201 -5.80 17.62 -17.59
N GLU A 202 -6.23 18.88 -17.59
CA GLU A 202 -5.62 19.95 -18.39
C GLU A 202 -4.18 20.27 -17.94
N THR A 203 -3.94 20.32 -16.63
CA THR A 203 -2.61 20.58 -16.03
C THR A 203 -1.79 19.30 -15.83
N SER A 204 -2.03 18.30 -16.68
CA SER A 204 -1.50 16.95 -16.52
C SER A 204 0.02 16.90 -16.55
N LEU A 205 0.62 16.40 -15.45
CA LEU A 205 2.04 16.07 -15.39
C LEU A 205 2.37 14.93 -16.35
N LEU A 206 1.47 13.96 -16.50
CA LEU A 206 1.65 12.85 -17.42
C LEU A 206 1.72 13.34 -18.88
N LYS A 207 0.80 14.22 -19.31
CA LYS A 207 0.79 14.79 -20.66
C LYS A 207 2.03 15.64 -20.91
N LYS A 208 2.44 16.42 -19.91
CA LYS A 208 3.63 17.29 -19.98
C LYS A 208 4.92 16.49 -20.16
N HIS A 209 5.09 15.41 -19.40
CA HIS A 209 6.37 14.68 -19.32
C HIS A 209 6.42 13.39 -20.16
N ARG A 210 5.27 12.76 -20.43
CA ARG A 210 5.16 11.50 -21.19
C ARG A 210 3.94 11.48 -22.13
N PRO A 211 3.86 12.42 -23.10
CA PRO A 211 2.76 12.48 -24.06
C PRO A 211 2.60 11.19 -24.88
N ASP A 212 3.69 10.45 -25.09
CA ASP A 212 3.74 9.15 -25.78
C ASP A 212 2.89 8.05 -25.11
N THR A 213 2.69 8.14 -23.79
CA THR A 213 1.91 7.13 -23.02
C THR A 213 0.56 7.64 -22.52
N PHE A 214 0.25 8.92 -22.73
CA PHE A 214 -0.99 9.54 -22.24
C PHE A 214 -2.26 8.81 -22.72
N GLY A 215 -2.21 8.21 -23.92
CA GLY A 215 -3.32 7.45 -24.50
C GLY A 215 -3.59 6.10 -23.84
N LEU A 216 -2.63 5.50 -23.13
CA LEU A 216 -2.77 4.16 -22.55
C LEU A 216 -3.79 4.09 -21.43
N ALA A 217 -4.44 2.94 -21.23
CA ALA A 217 -5.22 2.65 -20.03
C ALA A 217 -4.32 2.65 -18.79
N THR A 218 -4.91 2.83 -17.60
CA THR A 218 -4.19 2.88 -16.32
C THR A 218 -4.75 1.88 -15.33
N THR A 219 -3.88 1.44 -14.42
CA THR A 219 -4.24 0.59 -13.27
C THR A 219 -4.45 1.40 -11.98
N ASN A 220 -4.26 2.71 -12.07
CA ASN A 220 -4.38 3.63 -10.95
C ASN A 220 -5.84 3.95 -10.65
N GLY A 221 -6.15 4.32 -9.41
CA GLY A 221 -7.41 5.02 -9.13
C GLY A 221 -7.42 6.45 -9.68
N VAL A 222 -8.62 6.98 -9.89
CA VAL A 222 -8.84 8.35 -10.41
C VAL A 222 -8.23 9.44 -9.53
N HIS A 223 -7.90 9.12 -8.28
CA HIS A 223 -7.29 10.02 -7.32
C HIS A 223 -5.78 10.27 -7.54
N ALA A 224 -5.08 9.45 -8.34
CA ALA A 224 -3.64 9.56 -8.57
C ALA A 224 -3.28 10.66 -9.61
N THR A 225 -3.54 11.92 -9.23
CA THR A 225 -3.54 13.12 -10.09
C THR A 225 -2.34 14.04 -9.91
N GLY A 226 -1.34 13.64 -9.12
CA GLY A 226 -0.12 14.43 -8.93
C GLY A 226 -0.26 15.69 -8.08
N ASP A 227 -1.30 15.78 -7.23
CA ASP A 227 -1.61 17.01 -6.47
C ASP A 227 -0.43 17.43 -5.57
N GLY A 228 0.17 16.48 -4.83
CA GLY A 228 1.32 16.77 -3.97
C GLY A 228 2.57 17.20 -4.74
N GLN A 229 2.84 16.60 -5.90
CA GLN A 229 3.94 17.01 -6.78
C GLN A 229 3.72 18.45 -7.25
N LYS A 230 2.51 18.79 -7.70
CA LYS A 230 2.14 20.14 -8.12
C LYS A 230 2.32 21.16 -6.99
N MET A 231 1.86 20.84 -5.77
CA MET A 231 2.00 21.72 -4.60
C MET A 231 3.47 21.98 -4.24
N VAL A 232 4.30 20.93 -4.18
CA VAL A 232 5.71 21.08 -3.82
C VAL A 232 6.48 21.84 -4.89
N MET A 233 6.23 21.56 -6.18
CA MET A 233 6.86 22.30 -7.28
C MET A 233 6.48 23.78 -7.26
N ALA A 234 5.24 24.11 -6.89
CA ALA A 234 4.77 25.49 -6.81
C ALA A 234 5.50 26.32 -5.73
N ILE A 235 5.97 25.69 -4.65
CA ILE A 235 6.73 26.38 -3.59
C ILE A 235 8.25 26.36 -3.78
N GLY A 236 8.74 25.87 -4.94
CA GLY A 236 10.16 25.82 -5.28
C GLY A 236 10.86 24.50 -4.94
N GLY A 237 10.12 23.40 -4.78
CA GLY A 237 10.69 22.06 -4.68
C GLY A 237 11.04 21.44 -6.04
N ASN A 238 12.01 20.53 -6.06
CA ASN A 238 12.48 19.91 -7.30
C ASN A 238 11.64 18.70 -7.69
N GLY A 239 11.07 18.72 -8.90
CA GLY A 239 10.60 17.51 -9.57
C GLY A 239 11.74 16.87 -10.38
N ILE A 240 12.09 15.63 -10.07
CA ILE A 240 13.15 14.87 -10.75
C ILE A 240 12.59 13.67 -11.49
N ASP A 241 13.23 13.32 -12.61
CA ASP A 241 12.91 12.14 -13.42
C ASP A 241 11.42 12.02 -13.79
N MET A 242 10.72 13.14 -13.94
CA MET A 242 9.27 13.20 -14.16
C MET A 242 8.82 12.48 -15.45
N ASP A 243 9.73 12.22 -16.39
CA ASP A 243 9.50 11.40 -17.59
C ASP A 243 9.52 9.89 -17.30
N LYS A 244 10.04 9.46 -16.15
CA LYS A 244 10.11 8.05 -15.74
C LYS A 244 8.77 7.59 -15.20
N VAL A 245 7.89 7.24 -16.14
CA VAL A 245 6.59 6.60 -15.92
C VAL A 245 6.66 5.17 -16.47
N GLN A 246 6.36 4.19 -15.61
CA GLN A 246 6.40 2.77 -15.94
C GLN A 246 5.07 2.30 -16.51
N VAL A 247 5.18 1.61 -17.64
CA VAL A 247 4.12 0.81 -18.25
C VAL A 247 4.27 -0.63 -17.76
N HIS A 248 3.19 -1.19 -17.22
CA HIS A 248 3.12 -2.59 -16.81
C HIS A 248 2.62 -3.45 -17.98
N PRO A 249 3.20 -4.63 -18.25
CA PRO A 249 2.83 -5.44 -19.42
C PRO A 249 1.46 -6.13 -19.31
N THR A 250 0.99 -6.43 -18.11
CA THR A 250 -0.17 -7.30 -17.89
C THR A 250 -1.35 -6.58 -17.22
N GLY A 251 -1.90 -5.57 -17.90
CA GLY A 251 -3.24 -5.06 -17.61
C GLY A 251 -4.31 -6.01 -18.15
N LEU A 252 -5.26 -6.40 -17.32
CA LEU A 252 -6.34 -7.32 -17.69
C LEU A 252 -7.31 -6.61 -18.64
N VAL A 253 -7.53 -7.20 -19.80
CA VAL A 253 -8.55 -6.76 -20.75
C VAL A 253 -9.86 -7.47 -20.42
N ASP A 254 -10.89 -6.72 -20.04
CA ASP A 254 -12.24 -7.25 -19.95
C ASP A 254 -12.77 -7.52 -21.36
N PRO A 255 -13.13 -8.75 -21.73
CA PRO A 255 -13.72 -9.04 -23.04
C PRO A 255 -15.02 -8.28 -23.32
N LYS A 256 -15.75 -7.86 -22.28
CA LYS A 256 -17.01 -7.10 -22.39
C LYS A 256 -16.78 -5.60 -22.59
N ASP A 257 -15.65 -5.08 -22.12
CA ASP A 257 -15.26 -3.68 -22.29
C ASP A 257 -13.75 -3.54 -22.55
N PRO A 258 -13.26 -3.98 -23.74
CA PRO A 258 -11.82 -3.98 -24.02
C PRO A 258 -11.21 -2.58 -24.05
N GLY A 259 -12.02 -1.55 -24.31
CA GLY A 259 -11.58 -0.15 -24.41
C GLY A 259 -11.49 0.59 -23.08
N ASN A 260 -11.81 -0.07 -21.95
CA ASN A 260 -11.85 0.59 -20.66
C ASN A 260 -10.52 1.27 -20.30
N LYS A 261 -10.56 2.56 -19.96
CA LYS A 261 -9.39 3.33 -19.58
C LYS A 261 -8.84 2.93 -18.19
N TRP A 262 -9.65 2.30 -17.33
CA TRP A 262 -9.27 1.83 -16.00
C TRP A 262 -9.29 0.31 -15.95
N LYS A 263 -8.12 -0.31 -15.79
CA LYS A 263 -7.95 -1.77 -15.86
C LYS A 263 -7.46 -2.35 -14.55
N PHE A 264 -7.89 -3.58 -14.28
CA PHE A 264 -7.29 -4.37 -13.21
C PHE A 264 -5.90 -4.85 -13.63
N LEU A 265 -5.00 -4.93 -12.66
CA LEU A 265 -3.66 -5.43 -12.86
C LEU A 265 -3.64 -6.94 -12.63
N ALA A 266 -3.16 -7.72 -13.61
CA ALA A 266 -2.77 -9.10 -13.35
C ALA A 266 -1.45 -9.10 -12.56
N ALA A 267 -1.44 -9.78 -11.41
CA ALA A 267 -0.27 -9.83 -10.55
C ALA A 267 0.96 -10.34 -11.31
N GLU A 268 2.11 -9.69 -11.11
CA GLU A 268 3.38 -10.16 -11.67
C GLU A 268 3.78 -11.53 -11.11
N ALA A 269 3.30 -11.87 -9.91
CA ALA A 269 3.43 -13.19 -9.32
C ALA A 269 2.87 -14.30 -10.22
N LEU A 270 1.85 -14.03 -11.05
CA LEU A 270 1.34 -15.03 -12.00
C LEU A 270 2.43 -15.49 -12.98
N ARG A 271 3.29 -14.58 -13.45
CA ARG A 271 4.47 -14.91 -14.28
C ARG A 271 5.59 -15.50 -13.42
N GLY A 272 5.78 -14.98 -12.21
CA GLY A 272 6.75 -15.48 -11.22
C GLY A 272 6.59 -16.97 -10.92
N GLU A 273 5.33 -17.39 -10.75
CA GLU A 273 4.92 -18.76 -10.47
C GLU A 273 4.74 -19.61 -11.74
N GLY A 274 5.29 -19.20 -12.88
CA GLY A 274 5.36 -20.04 -14.08
C GLY A 274 4.33 -19.74 -15.17
N GLY A 275 3.51 -18.71 -15.01
CA GLY A 275 2.65 -18.21 -16.09
C GLY A 275 3.46 -17.72 -17.28
N ILE A 276 3.05 -18.10 -18.48
CA ILE A 276 3.72 -17.74 -19.75
C ILE A 276 2.87 -16.76 -20.56
N LEU A 277 3.53 -16.00 -21.44
CA LEU A 277 2.86 -15.10 -22.37
C LEU A 277 2.88 -15.71 -23.78
N LEU A 278 1.70 -15.91 -24.35
CA LEU A 278 1.51 -16.40 -25.71
C LEU A 278 0.92 -15.30 -26.59
N ASN A 279 1.40 -15.20 -27.83
CA ASN A 279 0.84 -14.28 -28.83
C ASN A 279 -0.40 -14.89 -29.53
N ALA A 280 -0.89 -14.22 -30.57
CA ALA A 280 -2.05 -14.66 -31.35
C ALA A 280 -1.87 -16.02 -32.04
N ASP A 281 -0.64 -16.49 -32.24
CA ASP A 281 -0.35 -17.76 -32.92
C ASP A 281 -0.18 -18.93 -31.93
N GLY A 282 -0.06 -18.62 -30.62
CA GLY A 282 0.28 -19.61 -29.58
C GLY A 282 1.78 -19.75 -29.32
N ASP A 283 2.57 -18.79 -29.78
CA ASP A 283 4.02 -18.76 -29.58
C ASP A 283 4.42 -17.89 -28.39
N ARG A 284 5.48 -18.32 -27.68
CA ARG A 284 6.23 -17.44 -26.78
C ARG A 284 6.99 -16.39 -27.59
N PHE A 285 7.23 -15.23 -26.97
CA PHE A 285 7.93 -14.11 -27.63
C PHE A 285 8.90 -13.35 -26.72
N CYS A 286 9.05 -13.72 -25.45
CA CYS A 286 9.96 -13.04 -24.52
C CYS A 286 10.33 -13.91 -23.30
N ASP A 287 11.31 -13.46 -22.52
CA ASP A 287 11.41 -13.85 -21.11
C ASP A 287 10.38 -13.08 -20.27
N GLU A 288 9.38 -13.80 -19.77
CA GLU A 288 8.27 -13.26 -18.97
C GLU A 288 8.73 -12.71 -17.61
N LEU A 289 9.97 -12.99 -17.17
CA LEU A 289 10.59 -12.45 -15.94
C LEU A 289 11.62 -11.36 -16.23
N GLY A 290 11.65 -10.83 -17.45
CA GLY A 290 12.38 -9.61 -17.76
C GLY A 290 11.81 -8.37 -17.04
N HIS A 291 12.54 -7.25 -17.12
CA HIS A 291 12.04 -5.97 -16.62
C HIS A 291 10.77 -5.54 -17.37
N ARG A 292 9.89 -4.77 -16.72
CA ARG A 292 8.57 -4.39 -17.26
C ARG A 292 8.66 -3.60 -18.57
N ASP A 293 9.68 -2.76 -18.73
CA ASP A 293 9.95 -2.03 -19.97
C ASP A 293 10.33 -2.97 -21.12
N TYR A 294 11.15 -3.99 -20.84
CA TYR A 294 11.48 -5.04 -21.80
C TYR A 294 10.23 -5.84 -22.20
N VAL A 295 9.46 -6.37 -21.24
CA VAL A 295 8.28 -7.20 -21.56
C VAL A 295 7.24 -6.38 -22.33
N SER A 296 6.93 -5.16 -21.91
CA SER A 296 5.99 -4.28 -22.63
C SER A 296 6.52 -3.91 -24.02
N GLY A 297 7.83 -3.68 -24.16
CA GLY A 297 8.46 -3.44 -25.46
C GLY A 297 8.41 -4.65 -26.39
N MET A 298 8.52 -5.87 -25.87
CA MET A 298 8.34 -7.10 -26.64
C MET A 298 6.88 -7.27 -27.06
N MET A 299 5.91 -6.90 -26.21
CA MET A 299 4.50 -6.85 -26.59
C MET A 299 4.26 -5.83 -27.71
N TRP A 300 4.87 -4.65 -27.68
CA TRP A 300 4.76 -3.68 -28.79
C TRP A 300 5.26 -4.22 -30.11
N LYS A 301 6.39 -4.94 -30.11
CA LYS A 301 6.88 -5.63 -31.32
C LYS A 301 5.90 -6.69 -31.84
N GLU A 302 5.22 -7.42 -30.96
CA GLU A 302 4.18 -8.37 -31.40
C GLU A 302 2.95 -7.65 -31.94
N LYS A 303 2.59 -6.49 -31.39
CA LYS A 303 1.50 -5.64 -31.91
C LYS A 303 1.80 -5.15 -33.32
N ASP A 304 3.02 -4.68 -33.57
CA ASP A 304 3.48 -4.21 -34.88
C ASP A 304 3.48 -5.33 -35.94
N LYS A 305 3.65 -6.58 -35.51
CA LYS A 305 3.55 -7.77 -36.36
C LYS A 305 2.11 -8.28 -36.56
N GLY A 306 1.11 -7.63 -35.96
CA GLY A 306 -0.28 -8.08 -35.97
C GLY A 306 -0.54 -9.33 -35.12
N LYS A 307 0.35 -9.68 -34.18
CA LYS A 307 0.28 -10.90 -33.36
C LYS A 307 -0.43 -10.70 -32.01
N PHE A 308 -1.43 -9.82 -31.97
CA PHE A 308 -2.32 -9.62 -30.82
C PHE A 308 -3.65 -10.38 -31.02
N PRO A 309 -4.35 -10.78 -29.93
CA PRO A 309 -4.10 -10.46 -28.53
C PRO A 309 -2.98 -11.30 -27.89
N ILE A 310 -2.34 -10.74 -26.85
CA ILE A 310 -1.43 -11.48 -25.96
C ILE A 310 -2.24 -12.12 -24.83
N ARG A 311 -1.95 -13.38 -24.53
CA ARG A 311 -2.58 -14.16 -23.46
C ARG A 311 -1.56 -14.51 -22.38
N LEU A 312 -1.91 -14.25 -21.13
CA LEU A 312 -1.25 -14.87 -19.98
C LEU A 312 -1.89 -16.24 -19.73
N VAL A 313 -1.07 -17.27 -19.64
CA VAL A 313 -1.50 -18.67 -19.47
C VAL A 313 -0.85 -19.27 -18.24
N LEU A 314 -1.64 -19.67 -17.25
CA LEU A 314 -1.21 -20.39 -16.06
C LEU A 314 -1.72 -21.83 -16.13
N ASN A 315 -0.84 -22.81 -15.90
CA ASN A 315 -1.24 -24.21 -15.75
C ASN A 315 -1.86 -24.48 -14.37
N SER A 316 -2.36 -25.69 -14.13
CA SER A 316 -3.04 -26.03 -12.87
C SER A 316 -2.16 -25.87 -11.64
N LYS A 317 -0.86 -26.20 -11.74
CA LYS A 317 0.12 -26.06 -10.65
C LYS A 317 0.32 -24.61 -10.23
N ALA A 318 0.60 -23.72 -11.18
CA ALA A 318 0.71 -22.29 -10.92
C ALA A 318 -0.60 -21.69 -10.42
N SER A 319 -1.73 -22.12 -11.00
CA SER A 319 -3.06 -21.68 -10.56
C SER A 319 -3.32 -22.05 -9.10
N LYS A 320 -2.92 -23.24 -8.66
CA LYS A 320 -3.09 -23.68 -7.27
C LYS A 320 -2.29 -22.83 -6.28
N VAL A 321 -1.08 -22.40 -6.63
CA VAL A 321 -0.23 -21.54 -5.79
C VAL A 321 -0.81 -20.13 -5.65
N LEU A 322 -1.56 -19.68 -6.67
CA LEU A 322 -2.19 -18.37 -6.78
C LEU A 322 -3.72 -18.48 -6.87
N ASP A 323 -4.29 -19.44 -6.13
CA ASP A 323 -5.70 -19.80 -6.22
C ASP A 323 -6.61 -18.57 -6.03
N PHE A 324 -6.36 -17.79 -4.97
CA PHE A 324 -7.07 -16.55 -4.70
C PHE A 324 -7.05 -15.59 -5.91
N HIS A 325 -5.88 -15.36 -6.52
CA HIS A 325 -5.76 -14.50 -7.70
C HIS A 325 -6.62 -15.03 -8.85
N THR A 326 -6.49 -16.32 -9.18
CA THR A 326 -7.22 -16.91 -10.30
C THR A 326 -8.73 -16.88 -10.08
N ARG A 327 -9.22 -17.24 -8.89
CA ARG A 327 -10.64 -17.14 -8.53
C ARG A 327 -11.14 -15.70 -8.60
N HIS A 328 -10.41 -14.76 -8.02
CA HIS A 328 -10.79 -13.35 -8.04
C HIS A 328 -10.90 -12.80 -9.47
N TYR A 329 -9.92 -13.08 -10.33
CA TYR A 329 -9.96 -12.62 -11.72
C TYR A 329 -11.07 -13.33 -12.53
N SER A 330 -11.32 -14.61 -12.25
CA SER A 330 -12.38 -15.37 -12.91
C SER A 330 -13.78 -14.95 -12.48
N GLY A 331 -14.03 -14.69 -11.19
CA GLY A 331 -15.30 -14.14 -10.71
C GLY A 331 -15.62 -12.78 -11.34
N ARG A 332 -14.59 -11.98 -11.66
CA ARG A 332 -14.74 -10.72 -12.42
C ARG A 332 -14.90 -10.90 -13.94
N GLY A 333 -14.82 -12.12 -14.45
CA GLY A 333 -14.86 -12.40 -15.89
C GLY A 333 -13.60 -12.00 -16.67
N LEU A 334 -12.51 -11.66 -15.97
CA LEU A 334 -11.24 -11.20 -16.56
C LEU A 334 -10.29 -12.36 -16.91
N MET A 335 -10.56 -13.55 -16.35
CA MET A 335 -9.76 -14.76 -16.55
C MET A 335 -10.67 -15.97 -16.70
N LYS A 336 -10.36 -16.87 -17.63
CA LYS A 336 -11.17 -18.06 -17.93
C LYS A 336 -10.40 -19.34 -17.65
N LYS A 337 -11.06 -20.30 -17.02
CA LYS A 337 -10.55 -21.67 -16.92
C LYS A 337 -10.92 -22.45 -18.19
N MET A 338 -9.97 -23.17 -18.77
CA MET A 338 -10.17 -24.00 -19.97
C MET A 338 -9.12 -25.10 -20.05
N THR A 339 -9.41 -26.18 -20.77
CA THR A 339 -8.43 -27.23 -21.11
C THR A 339 -7.43 -26.73 -22.16
N GLY A 340 -6.26 -27.36 -22.28
CA GLY A 340 -5.29 -26.96 -23.32
C GLY A 340 -5.80 -27.13 -24.76
N LYS A 341 -6.73 -28.08 -25.00
CA LYS A 341 -7.38 -28.23 -26.32
C LYS A 341 -8.33 -27.06 -26.63
N GLU A 342 -9.06 -26.58 -25.62
CA GLU A 342 -9.90 -25.38 -25.76
C GLU A 342 -9.05 -24.13 -25.95
N LEU A 343 -7.91 -24.03 -25.26
CA LEU A 343 -6.95 -22.95 -25.46
C LEU A 343 -6.41 -22.92 -26.90
N ALA A 344 -5.98 -24.06 -27.45
CA ALA A 344 -5.55 -24.14 -28.85
C ALA A 344 -6.65 -23.68 -29.82
N LYS A 345 -7.90 -24.10 -29.58
CA LYS A 345 -9.07 -23.67 -30.35
C LYS A 345 -9.34 -22.16 -30.23
N GLU A 346 -9.22 -21.58 -29.03
CA GLU A 346 -9.41 -20.14 -28.80
C GLU A 346 -8.32 -19.29 -29.47
N ILE A 347 -7.08 -19.78 -29.46
CA ILE A 347 -5.96 -19.16 -30.18
C ILE A 347 -6.19 -19.26 -31.70
N GLY A 348 -6.77 -20.37 -32.16
CA GLY A 348 -6.93 -20.67 -33.58
C GLY A 348 -5.76 -21.46 -34.17
N CYS A 349 -4.98 -22.16 -33.33
CA CYS A 349 -3.85 -22.97 -33.76
C CYS A 349 -4.13 -24.48 -33.58
N ALA A 350 -3.33 -25.33 -34.23
CA ALA A 350 -3.44 -26.78 -34.08
C ALA A 350 -3.01 -27.20 -32.66
N PRO A 351 -3.68 -28.17 -32.01
CA PRO A 351 -3.26 -28.67 -30.70
C PRO A 351 -1.79 -29.13 -30.67
N ASP A 352 -1.31 -29.76 -31.75
CA ASP A 352 0.09 -30.19 -31.86
C ASP A 352 1.08 -29.01 -31.90
N HIS A 353 0.68 -27.86 -32.47
CA HIS A 353 1.50 -26.65 -32.45
C HIS A 353 1.66 -26.13 -31.02
N LEU A 354 0.54 -25.98 -30.28
CA LEU A 354 0.59 -25.52 -28.89
C LEU A 354 1.36 -26.49 -27.97
N GLN A 355 1.16 -27.81 -28.14
CA GLN A 355 1.96 -28.83 -27.44
C GLN A 355 3.45 -28.72 -27.80
N GLY A 356 3.78 -28.37 -29.05
CA GLY A 356 5.14 -28.09 -29.50
C GLY A 356 5.78 -26.92 -28.76
N THR A 357 5.05 -25.81 -28.60
CA THR A 357 5.47 -24.66 -27.78
C THR A 357 5.76 -25.08 -26.34
N PHE A 358 4.87 -25.87 -25.73
CA PHE A 358 5.03 -26.36 -24.36
C PHE A 358 6.21 -27.33 -24.20
N LYS A 359 6.39 -28.26 -25.14
CA LYS A 359 7.55 -29.17 -25.14
C LYS A 359 8.87 -28.40 -25.26
N THR A 360 8.92 -27.38 -26.12
CA THR A 360 10.09 -26.52 -26.28
C THR A 360 10.39 -25.78 -24.98
N TYR A 361 9.36 -25.19 -24.34
CA TYR A 361 9.51 -24.51 -23.06
C TYR A 361 10.01 -25.44 -21.94
N ASN A 362 9.46 -26.65 -21.83
CA ASN A 362 9.93 -27.66 -20.87
C ASN A 362 11.40 -28.07 -21.14
N ALA A 363 11.77 -28.27 -22.42
CA ALA A 363 13.15 -28.64 -22.77
C ALA A 363 14.16 -27.52 -22.46
N ILE A 364 13.76 -26.25 -22.63
CA ILE A 364 14.55 -25.10 -22.20
C ILE A 364 14.74 -25.11 -20.68
N ALA A 365 13.66 -25.31 -19.92
CA ALA A 365 13.71 -25.32 -18.47
C ALA A 365 14.55 -26.47 -17.89
N ASP A 366 14.53 -27.63 -18.54
CA ASP A 366 15.39 -28.79 -18.23
C ASP A 366 16.86 -28.57 -18.61
N GLY A 367 17.21 -27.43 -19.23
CA GLY A 367 18.56 -27.14 -19.71
C GLY A 367 18.96 -27.89 -21.00
N LYS A 368 18.02 -28.57 -21.66
CA LYS A 368 18.25 -29.32 -22.91
C LYS A 368 18.32 -28.40 -24.13
N GLN A 369 17.76 -27.20 -24.04
CA GLN A 369 17.80 -26.17 -25.08
C GLN A 369 18.09 -24.80 -24.47
N LYS A 370 18.66 -23.88 -25.26
CA LYS A 370 18.87 -22.49 -24.83
C LYS A 370 17.60 -21.69 -25.08
N ASP A 371 17.18 -20.87 -24.10
CA ASP A 371 16.08 -19.93 -24.30
C ASP A 371 16.49 -18.81 -25.29
N PRO A 372 15.71 -18.55 -26.35
CA PRO A 372 16.02 -17.49 -27.32
C PRO A 372 16.08 -16.08 -26.73
N TRP A 373 15.45 -15.86 -25.58
CA TRP A 373 15.38 -14.57 -24.89
C TRP A 373 16.23 -14.53 -23.62
N GLY A 374 16.95 -15.61 -23.31
CA GLY A 374 17.83 -15.71 -22.15
C GLY A 374 17.11 -15.93 -20.83
N LYS A 375 15.88 -16.45 -20.83
CA LYS A 375 15.13 -16.82 -19.61
C LYS A 375 15.94 -17.78 -18.74
N ARG A 376 15.98 -17.50 -17.44
CA ARG A 376 16.82 -18.24 -16.46
C ARG A 376 16.06 -18.97 -15.38
N PHE A 377 14.84 -18.53 -15.09
CA PHE A 377 14.07 -19.01 -13.94
C PHE A 377 12.73 -19.56 -14.39
N PHE A 378 12.37 -20.73 -13.85
CA PHE A 378 11.20 -21.49 -14.23
C PHE A 378 10.54 -22.07 -12.97
N HIS A 379 9.21 -22.10 -12.92
CA HIS A 379 8.44 -22.65 -11.80
C HIS A 379 7.23 -23.41 -12.32
N ASN A 380 6.69 -24.31 -11.48
CA ASN A 380 5.44 -25.04 -11.73
C ASN A 380 5.40 -25.83 -13.05
N LEU A 381 6.52 -26.48 -13.38
CA LEU A 381 6.71 -27.31 -14.58
C LEU A 381 6.41 -28.82 -14.34
N PRO A 382 6.33 -29.64 -15.40
CA PRO A 382 6.16 -29.25 -16.80
C PRO A 382 4.79 -28.64 -17.07
N ILE A 383 4.68 -27.93 -18.20
CA ILE A 383 3.41 -27.51 -18.83
C ILE A 383 3.05 -28.48 -19.96
N ASP A 384 1.78 -28.87 -20.08
CA ASP A 384 1.32 -29.85 -21.07
C ASP A 384 -0.10 -29.52 -21.58
N ILE A 385 -0.42 -29.83 -22.83
CA ILE A 385 -1.74 -29.49 -23.40
C ILE A 385 -2.90 -30.26 -22.74
N ASN A 386 -2.59 -31.36 -22.06
CA ASN A 386 -3.59 -32.14 -21.33
C ASN A 386 -3.87 -31.58 -19.92
N ASP A 387 -3.24 -30.46 -19.55
CA ASP A 387 -3.51 -29.74 -18.31
C ASP A 387 -4.73 -28.80 -18.44
N ASP A 388 -5.21 -28.33 -17.29
CA ASP A 388 -6.15 -27.22 -17.18
C ASP A 388 -5.38 -25.90 -17.09
N PHE A 389 -5.95 -24.86 -17.69
CA PHE A 389 -5.36 -23.53 -17.77
C PHE A 389 -6.29 -22.44 -17.28
N HIS A 390 -5.71 -21.45 -16.59
CA HIS A 390 -6.32 -20.14 -16.43
C HIS A 390 -5.70 -19.16 -17.43
N VAL A 391 -6.55 -18.52 -18.21
CA VAL A 391 -6.15 -17.70 -19.36
C VAL A 391 -6.79 -16.33 -19.29
N ALA A 392 -6.00 -15.28 -19.50
CA ALA A 392 -6.48 -13.90 -19.52
C ALA A 392 -5.79 -13.10 -20.62
N VAL A 393 -6.53 -12.17 -21.24
CA VAL A 393 -6.02 -11.29 -22.29
C VAL A 393 -5.33 -10.08 -21.66
N MET A 394 -4.15 -9.76 -22.16
CA MET A 394 -3.28 -8.74 -21.61
C MET A 394 -3.03 -7.59 -22.58
N GLU A 395 -2.93 -6.40 -22.02
CA GLU A 395 -2.33 -5.25 -22.68
C GLU A 395 -1.41 -4.48 -21.74
N PRO A 396 -0.42 -3.75 -22.27
CA PRO A 396 0.36 -2.84 -21.45
C PRO A 396 -0.41 -1.58 -21.03
N VAL A 397 -0.23 -1.19 -19.77
CA VAL A 397 -1.01 -0.14 -19.07
C VAL A 397 -0.11 0.77 -18.25
N LEU A 398 -0.48 2.05 -18.11
CA LEU A 398 0.12 2.98 -17.16
C LEU A 398 -0.04 2.45 -15.73
N HIS A 399 1.04 2.53 -14.95
CA HIS A 399 1.06 1.85 -13.66
C HIS A 399 1.72 2.64 -12.53
N PHE A 400 2.92 3.17 -12.72
CA PHE A 400 3.67 3.81 -11.63
C PHE A 400 4.53 4.96 -12.13
N THR A 401 4.65 6.04 -11.36
CA THR A 401 5.51 7.19 -11.64
C THR A 401 6.76 7.14 -10.75
N MET A 402 7.91 6.78 -11.31
CA MET A 402 9.19 6.77 -10.59
C MET A 402 9.77 8.18 -10.41
N GLY A 403 9.46 9.06 -11.35
CA GLY A 403 9.68 10.49 -11.19
C GLY A 403 8.79 11.08 -10.11
N GLY A 404 9.29 12.10 -9.44
CA GLY A 404 8.59 12.73 -8.32
C GLY A 404 9.41 13.81 -7.66
N ILE A 405 9.05 14.14 -6.43
CA ILE A 405 9.70 15.16 -5.62
C ILE A 405 11.03 14.64 -5.10
N GLU A 406 12.09 15.44 -5.30
CA GLU A 406 13.41 15.10 -4.82
C GLU A 406 13.48 15.12 -3.29
N ILE A 407 13.98 14.02 -2.73
CA ILE A 407 14.25 13.85 -1.30
C ILE A 407 15.70 13.45 -1.05
N ASN A 408 16.16 13.64 0.18
CA ASN A 408 17.36 12.99 0.70
C ASN A 408 17.02 11.64 1.37
N ASP A 409 18.05 10.97 1.91
CA ASP A 409 17.96 9.68 2.60
C ASP A 409 17.18 9.73 3.93
N GLN A 410 16.89 10.92 4.45
CA GLN A 410 16.03 11.18 5.61
C GLN A 410 14.60 11.57 5.22
N ALA A 411 14.21 11.41 3.95
CA ALA A 411 12.90 11.76 3.40
C ALA A 411 12.55 13.26 3.47
N GLN A 412 13.53 14.15 3.63
CA GLN A 412 13.32 15.60 3.59
C GLN A 412 13.22 16.07 2.14
N VAL A 413 12.23 16.92 1.86
CA VAL A 413 12.04 17.50 0.52
C VAL A 413 13.12 18.52 0.22
N LEU A 414 13.75 18.42 -0.96
CA LEU A 414 14.80 19.35 -1.39
C LEU A 414 14.24 20.49 -2.26
N ASN A 415 14.66 21.71 -1.94
CA ASN A 415 14.39 22.91 -2.74
C ASN A 415 15.35 23.03 -3.94
N GLN A 416 15.17 24.07 -4.76
CA GLN A 416 16.02 24.34 -5.93
C GLN A 416 17.52 24.45 -5.63
N ASP A 417 17.90 24.86 -4.42
CA ASP A 417 19.30 24.94 -3.98
C ASP A 417 19.83 23.60 -3.43
N LYS A 418 19.07 22.51 -3.59
CA LYS A 418 19.36 21.17 -3.04
C LYS A 418 19.44 21.15 -1.51
N LYS A 419 18.81 22.13 -0.84
CA LYS A 419 18.69 22.18 0.61
C LYS A 419 17.32 21.67 1.06
N PRO A 420 17.23 20.99 2.21
CA PRO A 420 15.94 20.61 2.79
C PRO A 420 15.06 21.83 3.07
N PHE A 421 13.77 21.74 2.74
CA PHE A 421 12.76 22.58 3.37
C PHE A 421 12.66 22.23 4.86
N GLU A 422 12.57 23.24 5.72
CA GLU A 422 12.36 22.98 7.14
C GLU A 422 10.91 22.56 7.38
N GLY A 423 10.71 21.42 8.07
CA GLY A 423 9.39 20.92 8.40
C GLY A 423 8.61 20.24 7.27
N LEU A 424 9.24 19.93 6.12
CA LEU A 424 8.59 19.24 5.00
C LEU A 424 9.29 17.94 4.62
N PHE A 425 8.51 16.85 4.62
CA PHE A 425 8.95 15.49 4.33
C PHE A 425 8.06 14.85 3.26
N ALA A 426 8.56 13.85 2.56
CA ALA A 426 7.84 13.19 1.48
C ALA A 426 8.17 11.69 1.40
N CYS A 427 7.17 10.87 1.12
CA CYS A 427 7.33 9.43 1.00
C CYS A 427 6.37 8.77 0.00
N GLY A 428 6.61 7.49 -0.29
CA GLY A 428 5.85 6.73 -1.27
C GLY A 428 6.11 7.18 -2.71
N GLU A 429 5.13 6.96 -3.60
CA GLU A 429 5.22 7.30 -5.02
C GLU A 429 5.31 8.81 -5.30
N LEU A 430 5.06 9.66 -4.31
CA LEU A 430 5.32 11.10 -4.44
C LEU A 430 6.81 11.42 -4.55
N ALA A 431 7.67 10.63 -3.89
CA ALA A 431 9.11 10.84 -3.87
C ALA A 431 9.79 10.27 -5.13
N GLY A 432 10.62 11.09 -5.77
CA GLY A 432 11.45 10.71 -6.90
C GLY A 432 12.80 10.13 -6.48
N GLY A 433 13.49 9.47 -7.42
CA GLY A 433 14.86 8.99 -7.25
C GLY A 433 15.03 7.62 -6.56
N VAL A 434 14.04 7.16 -5.79
CA VAL A 434 14.10 5.85 -5.09
C VAL A 434 14.23 4.67 -6.04
N HIS A 435 13.61 4.76 -7.23
CA HIS A 435 13.53 3.66 -8.18
C HIS A 435 14.30 3.90 -9.49
N GLY A 436 14.83 5.11 -9.69
CA GLY A 436 15.50 5.51 -10.93
C GLY A 436 14.66 5.26 -12.20
N ALA A 437 15.28 4.73 -13.24
CA ALA A 437 14.67 4.60 -14.56
C ALA A 437 13.57 3.52 -14.64
N ASN A 438 13.62 2.49 -13.79
CA ASN A 438 12.64 1.41 -13.79
C ASN A 438 12.49 0.80 -12.39
N ARG A 439 11.25 0.64 -11.93
CA ARG A 439 10.94 0.02 -10.64
C ARG A 439 10.79 -1.50 -10.73
N LEU A 440 11.40 -2.23 -9.80
CA LEU A 440 11.19 -3.67 -9.63
C LEU A 440 9.81 -4.00 -9.02
N GLY A 441 9.21 -5.12 -9.45
CA GLY A 441 7.97 -5.64 -8.86
C GLY A 441 8.12 -5.85 -7.35
N GLY A 442 7.09 -5.53 -6.56
CA GLY A 442 7.12 -5.58 -5.09
C GLY A 442 7.79 -4.40 -4.37
N SER A 443 8.65 -3.62 -5.06
CA SER A 443 9.37 -2.50 -4.42
C SER A 443 8.51 -1.27 -4.16
N SER A 444 7.29 -1.17 -4.72
CA SER A 444 6.39 -0.06 -4.43
C SER A 444 5.82 -0.12 -3.01
N LEU A 445 5.30 -1.28 -2.59
CA LEU A 445 4.82 -1.46 -1.21
C LEU A 445 5.99 -1.31 -0.22
N LEU A 446 7.16 -1.85 -0.57
CA LEU A 446 8.35 -1.67 0.25
C LEU A 446 8.73 -0.19 0.37
N GLY A 447 8.73 0.55 -0.75
CA GLY A 447 9.00 1.99 -0.75
C GLY A 447 8.01 2.76 0.12
N CYS A 448 6.71 2.41 0.06
CA CYS A 448 5.71 3.00 0.94
C CYS A 448 6.02 2.78 2.42
N VAL A 449 6.33 1.55 2.84
CA VAL A 449 6.60 1.25 4.25
C VAL A 449 7.94 1.83 4.69
N VAL A 450 9.03 1.57 3.98
CA VAL A 450 10.36 2.08 4.37
C VAL A 450 10.39 3.59 4.43
N TYR A 451 9.99 4.28 3.37
CA TYR A 451 10.05 5.75 3.36
C TYR A 451 8.92 6.40 4.16
N GLY A 452 7.78 5.73 4.33
CA GLY A 452 6.76 6.16 5.28
C GLY A 452 7.32 6.21 6.70
N ARG A 453 8.00 5.14 7.11
CA ARG A 453 8.66 5.07 8.43
C ARG A 453 9.81 6.05 8.55
N VAL A 454 10.69 6.16 7.55
CA VAL A 454 11.77 7.16 7.55
C VAL A 454 11.20 8.59 7.67
N ALA A 455 10.17 8.95 6.89
CA ALA A 455 9.56 10.27 6.99
C ALA A 455 8.89 10.49 8.36
N GLY A 456 8.21 9.48 8.91
CA GLY A 456 7.61 9.55 10.23
C GLY A 456 8.64 9.73 11.36
N ASP A 457 9.74 8.99 11.32
CA ASP A 457 10.86 9.12 12.27
C ASP A 457 11.49 10.52 12.18
N THR A 458 11.82 10.98 10.97
CA THR A 458 12.45 12.30 10.78
C THR A 458 11.51 13.44 11.19
N ALA A 459 10.22 13.35 10.86
CA ALA A 459 9.23 14.34 11.26
C ALA A 459 9.02 14.38 12.78
N SER A 460 9.04 13.22 13.45
CA SER A 460 8.94 13.13 14.91
C SER A 460 10.17 13.74 15.58
N ASN A 461 11.37 13.41 15.09
CA ASN A 461 12.61 14.02 15.57
C ASN A 461 12.59 15.54 15.43
N TYR A 462 12.12 16.06 14.29
CA TYR A 462 11.97 17.49 14.07
C TYR A 462 10.96 18.13 15.03
N LEU A 463 9.80 17.49 15.24
CA LEU A 463 8.78 17.94 16.18
C LEU A 463 9.34 18.05 17.60
N PHE A 464 10.05 17.02 18.08
CA PHE A 464 10.62 17.01 19.43
C PHE A 464 11.78 18.00 19.59
N GLN A 465 12.62 18.16 18.57
CA GLN A 465 13.65 19.21 18.58
C GLN A 465 13.05 20.61 18.68
N LYS A 466 11.96 20.90 17.95
CA LYS A 466 11.25 22.18 18.08
C LYS A 466 10.60 22.35 19.45
N ALA A 467 10.01 21.29 20.00
CA ALA A 467 9.44 21.33 21.35
C ALA A 467 10.52 21.63 22.41
N LEU A 468 11.71 21.02 22.29
CA LEU A 468 12.85 21.26 23.17
C LEU A 468 13.42 22.68 23.02
N ALA A 469 13.57 23.16 21.78
CA ALA A 469 14.07 24.52 21.52
C ALA A 469 13.09 25.60 22.01
N GLY A 470 11.78 25.41 21.80
CA GLY A 470 10.73 26.33 22.27
C GLY A 470 10.57 26.33 23.80
N ALA A 471 10.85 25.21 24.47
CA ALA A 471 10.86 25.13 25.93
C ALA A 471 11.97 25.97 26.59
N GLY A 472 13.00 26.39 25.83
CA GLY A 472 14.06 27.29 26.30
C GLY A 472 13.64 28.77 26.41
N SER A 473 12.56 29.18 25.73
CA SER A 473 12.14 30.60 25.65
C SER A 473 10.96 31.00 26.55
N GLY A 474 10.36 30.07 27.29
CA GLY A 474 9.26 30.39 28.20
C GLY A 474 8.79 29.17 29.00
N SER A 475 9.16 29.13 30.28
CA SER A 475 8.62 28.28 31.36
C SER A 475 7.97 26.93 30.98
N GLY A 476 8.67 25.81 31.15
CA GLY A 476 8.03 24.50 31.12
C GLY A 476 8.96 23.34 31.47
N SER A 477 8.69 22.67 32.58
CA SER A 477 9.47 21.62 33.24
C SER A 477 10.07 20.47 32.39
N ALA A 478 9.73 20.30 31.11
CA ALA A 478 10.18 19.17 30.30
C ALA A 478 11.67 19.25 29.89
N ALA A 479 12.14 20.40 29.40
CA ALA A 479 13.56 20.60 29.08
C ALA A 479 14.43 20.59 30.36
N ALA A 480 13.89 21.10 31.47
CA ALA A 480 14.53 21.01 32.79
C ALA A 480 14.60 19.56 33.32
N ARG A 481 13.53 18.76 33.13
CA ARG A 481 13.49 17.33 33.50
C ARG A 481 14.43 16.49 32.64
N LEU A 482 14.56 16.78 31.34
CA LEU A 482 15.54 16.11 30.49
C LEU A 482 16.98 16.56 30.76
N GLY A 483 17.21 17.84 31.11
CA GLY A 483 18.49 18.31 31.61
C GLY A 483 18.89 17.66 32.95
N GLN A 484 17.92 17.27 33.77
CA GLN A 484 18.14 16.47 34.97
C GLN A 484 18.49 15.00 34.67
N ILE A 485 18.10 14.47 33.50
CA ILE A 485 18.57 13.17 32.99
C ILE A 485 19.92 13.42 32.30
N SER A 486 20.91 13.82 33.07
CA SER A 486 22.29 13.89 32.59
C SER A 486 22.82 12.46 32.44
N LEU A 487 22.82 11.93 31.22
CA LEU A 487 23.54 10.71 30.86
C LEU A 487 25.05 11.01 30.91
N HIS A 488 25.67 10.78 32.06
CA HIS A 488 27.13 10.76 32.15
C HIS A 488 27.65 9.41 31.64
N LEU A 489 28.17 9.41 30.42
CA LEU A 489 29.08 8.38 29.95
C LEU A 489 30.47 8.72 30.53
N ASP A 490 30.87 7.98 31.56
CA ASP A 490 32.22 8.08 32.13
C ASP A 490 33.20 7.33 31.19
N PRO A 491 34.13 8.04 30.51
CA PRO A 491 35.08 7.39 29.62
C PRO A 491 36.06 6.44 30.34
N SER A 492 36.17 6.53 31.67
CA SER A 492 36.98 5.63 32.48
C SER A 492 36.28 4.32 32.85
N ALA A 493 34.96 4.22 32.62
CA ALA A 493 34.14 3.04 32.89
C ALA A 493 33.18 2.73 31.71
N PRO A 494 33.68 2.25 30.55
CA PRO A 494 32.93 2.13 29.30
C PRO A 494 31.75 1.14 29.31
N ASN A 495 31.57 0.36 30.38
CA ASN A 495 30.48 -0.60 30.54
C ASN A 495 29.41 -0.16 31.55
N ARG A 496 29.43 1.10 32.00
CA ARG A 496 28.50 1.58 33.03
C ARG A 496 27.83 2.88 32.59
N VAL A 497 26.50 2.82 32.48
CA VAL A 497 25.66 4.00 32.30
C VAL A 497 25.06 4.34 33.67
N THR A 498 25.33 5.53 34.17
CA THR A 498 24.77 6.00 35.44
C THR A 498 23.63 6.97 35.13
N VAL A 499 22.44 6.69 35.66
CA VAL A 499 21.27 7.56 35.52
C VAL A 499 20.92 8.08 36.91
N GLU A 500 21.19 9.35 37.16
CA GLU A 500 20.79 10.02 38.41
C GLU A 500 19.42 10.70 38.25
N TRP A 501 18.56 10.53 39.26
CA TRP A 501 17.25 11.14 39.34
C TRP A 501 17.24 12.13 40.51
N ASN A 502 17.53 13.40 40.27
CA ASN A 502 17.42 14.41 41.32
C ASN A 502 15.96 14.84 41.50
N GLY A 503 15.25 14.10 42.35
CA GLY A 503 13.97 14.51 42.93
C GLY A 503 14.19 15.68 43.90
N ALA A 504 13.43 16.76 43.73
CA ALA A 504 13.53 17.94 44.57
C ALA A 504 13.20 17.63 46.04
N ALA A 505 14.17 17.84 46.94
CA ALA A 505 13.92 18.19 48.33
C ALA A 505 15.14 18.89 48.97
N GLY A 506 14.92 20.11 49.47
CA GLY A 506 15.44 20.55 50.77
C GLY A 506 16.89 21.03 50.88
N SER A 507 17.02 22.34 51.09
CA SER A 507 18.13 22.99 51.78
C SER A 507 18.57 22.30 53.08
N GLY A 508 19.89 22.21 53.34
CA GLY A 508 20.43 22.18 54.71
C GLY A 508 21.60 21.23 54.99
N ALA A 509 22.77 21.83 55.22
CA ALA A 509 23.82 21.48 56.18
C ALA A 509 24.51 20.09 56.17
N SER A 510 25.84 20.19 56.31
CA SER A 510 26.86 19.20 56.64
C SER A 510 26.48 18.17 57.72
N GLY A 511 26.86 16.91 57.51
CA GLY A 511 26.91 15.88 58.55
C GLY A 511 27.48 14.55 58.05
N SER A 512 28.67 14.20 58.52
CA SER A 512 29.34 12.91 58.39
C SER A 512 28.61 11.78 59.14
N GLY A 513 28.61 10.54 58.62
CA GLY A 513 28.48 9.35 59.46
C GLY A 513 27.75 8.13 58.89
N ASN A 514 28.54 7.08 58.63
CA ASN A 514 28.33 5.63 58.80
C ASN A 514 27.17 4.85 58.16
N GLY A 515 27.58 3.67 57.67
CA GLY A 515 26.80 2.62 57.04
C GLY A 515 25.63 2.03 57.87
N GLY A 516 24.65 1.52 57.12
CA GLY A 516 23.52 0.76 57.63
C GLY A 516 22.82 0.02 56.50
N GLN A 517 22.92 -1.30 56.55
CA GLN A 517 22.38 -2.31 55.64
C GLN A 517 20.83 -2.33 55.69
N LEU A 518 20.14 -2.44 54.54
CA LEU A 518 18.68 -2.61 54.50
C LEU A 518 18.28 -3.90 53.75
N VAL A 519 17.53 -4.74 54.48
CA VAL A 519 16.97 -6.05 54.12
C VAL A 519 15.62 -5.87 53.42
N PRO A 520 15.23 -6.72 52.44
CA PRO A 520 13.96 -6.55 51.73
C PRO A 520 12.76 -7.09 52.53
N ARG A 521 11.62 -6.39 52.48
CA ARG A 521 10.33 -6.86 53.02
C ARG A 521 9.36 -7.15 51.88
N GLN A 522 8.80 -8.36 51.91
CA GLN A 522 7.71 -8.85 51.05
C GLN A 522 6.34 -8.21 51.40
N PRO A 523 5.35 -8.28 50.49
CA PRO A 523 4.11 -7.52 50.56
C PRO A 523 2.99 -8.25 51.32
N ALA A 524 2.04 -7.49 51.84
CA ALA A 524 0.78 -7.97 52.41
C ALA A 524 -0.43 -7.26 51.76
N PRO A 525 -1.63 -7.89 51.76
CA PRO A 525 -2.61 -7.76 50.68
C PRO A 525 -3.74 -6.76 50.94
N ALA A 526 -4.53 -6.58 49.89
CA ALA A 526 -5.64 -5.65 49.68
C ALA A 526 -6.75 -5.68 50.75
N SER A 527 -7.33 -4.50 51.00
CA SER A 527 -8.62 -4.31 51.65
C SER A 527 -9.58 -3.52 50.76
N THR A 528 -10.72 -4.14 50.48
CA THR A 528 -11.92 -3.59 49.85
C THR A 528 -12.64 -2.59 50.76
N SER A 529 -13.20 -1.50 50.22
CA SER A 529 -14.64 -1.19 50.32
C SER A 529 -15.01 0.24 49.87
N ALA A 530 -16.26 0.34 49.40
CA ALA A 530 -17.16 1.49 49.32
C ALA A 530 -17.09 2.38 48.07
N GLY A 531 -18.13 2.22 47.23
CA GLY A 531 -18.35 3.01 46.02
C GLY A 531 -19.02 4.36 46.26
N PRO A 532 -19.24 5.16 45.20
CA PRO A 532 -19.86 6.47 45.32
C PRO A 532 -21.31 6.51 44.82
N SER A 533 -22.05 7.40 45.48
CA SER A 533 -23.41 7.87 45.25
C SER A 533 -23.62 8.61 43.92
N ASP A 534 -24.83 8.47 43.39
CA ASP A 534 -25.35 9.13 42.19
C ASP A 534 -25.32 10.67 42.27
N GLY A 535 -24.84 11.28 41.18
CA GLY A 535 -25.01 12.68 40.82
C GLY A 535 -25.07 12.78 39.30
N GLY A 536 -26.26 13.06 38.77
CA GLY A 536 -26.62 12.90 37.36
C GLY A 536 -25.72 13.66 36.38
N ALA A 537 -25.07 12.90 35.49
CA ALA A 537 -24.55 13.37 34.22
C ALA A 537 -25.47 12.89 33.10
N VAL A 538 -25.88 13.80 32.23
CA VAL A 538 -26.55 13.50 30.96
C VAL A 538 -25.60 12.60 30.15
N LYS A 539 -25.93 11.32 30.04
CA LYS A 539 -25.24 10.39 29.14
C LYS A 539 -25.41 10.91 27.71
N ALA A 540 -24.30 11.32 27.09
CA ALA A 540 -24.23 11.34 25.64
C ALA A 540 -24.57 9.93 25.15
N ALA A 541 -25.55 9.82 24.27
CA ALA A 541 -25.90 8.56 23.64
C ALA A 541 -24.67 8.06 22.86
N GLY A 542 -24.17 6.87 23.20
CA GLY A 542 -23.21 6.17 22.35
C GLY A 542 -23.82 5.92 20.97
N PRO A 543 -22.98 5.64 19.94
CA PRO A 543 -23.49 5.30 18.62
C PRO A 543 -24.48 4.13 18.72
N LYS A 544 -25.64 4.25 18.07
CA LYS A 544 -26.61 3.14 17.97
C LYS A 544 -25.90 1.94 17.36
N ALA A 545 -26.05 0.77 17.96
CA ALA A 545 -25.65 -0.49 17.33
C ALA A 545 -26.35 -0.60 15.97
N PHE A 546 -25.61 -1.03 14.95
CA PHE A 546 -26.15 -1.21 13.62
C PHE A 546 -27.25 -2.29 13.64
N GLU A 547 -28.39 -2.01 13.01
CA GLU A 547 -29.51 -2.94 12.88
C GLU A 547 -29.98 -2.98 11.42
N VAL A 548 -30.18 -4.18 10.89
CA VAL A 548 -30.73 -4.36 9.54
C VAL A 548 -32.22 -3.96 9.54
N PRO A 549 -32.67 -3.02 8.68
CA PRO A 549 -34.07 -2.62 8.62
C PRO A 549 -34.98 -3.81 8.34
N ALA A 550 -36.14 -3.85 9.02
CA ALA A 550 -37.07 -4.95 8.90
C ALA A 550 -37.78 -5.04 7.53
N LYS A 551 -37.64 -4.01 6.68
CA LYS A 551 -38.23 -3.92 5.36
C LYS A 551 -37.70 -5.03 4.45
N GLU A 552 -38.60 -5.71 3.75
CA GLU A 552 -38.26 -6.84 2.88
C GLU A 552 -38.38 -6.47 1.40
N TYR A 553 -37.49 -7.01 0.58
CA TYR A 553 -37.52 -6.89 -0.87
C TYR A 553 -37.33 -8.25 -1.54
N THR A 554 -37.96 -8.47 -2.68
CA THR A 554 -37.75 -9.64 -3.52
C THR A 554 -36.54 -9.46 -4.43
N MET A 555 -35.92 -10.55 -4.89
CA MET A 555 -34.83 -10.47 -5.86
C MET A 555 -35.27 -9.84 -7.20
N ASP A 556 -36.54 -9.99 -7.58
CA ASP A 556 -37.11 -9.34 -8.77
C ASP A 556 -37.22 -7.82 -8.61
N GLU A 557 -37.41 -7.32 -7.39
CA GLU A 557 -37.34 -5.88 -7.11
C GLU A 557 -35.90 -5.40 -7.21
N VAL A 558 -34.95 -6.08 -6.53
CA VAL A 558 -33.53 -5.75 -6.60
C VAL A 558 -33.04 -5.73 -8.05
N ALA A 559 -33.42 -6.70 -8.89
CA ALA A 559 -33.00 -6.82 -10.28
C ALA A 559 -33.39 -5.63 -11.18
N LYS A 560 -34.37 -4.81 -10.76
CA LYS A 560 -34.78 -3.59 -11.48
C LYS A 560 -33.78 -2.45 -11.30
N HIS A 561 -33.06 -2.44 -10.18
CA HIS A 561 -32.09 -1.40 -9.80
C HIS A 561 -30.69 -1.78 -10.32
N ASN A 562 -30.51 -1.73 -11.65
CA ASN A 562 -29.34 -2.23 -12.36
C ASN A 562 -28.58 -1.18 -13.18
N LYS A 563 -28.63 0.10 -12.79
CA LYS A 563 -28.02 1.22 -13.50
C LYS A 563 -27.17 2.09 -12.57
N LYS A 564 -26.22 2.87 -13.11
CA LYS A 564 -25.30 3.70 -12.31
C LYS A 564 -25.98 4.58 -11.24
N GLY A 565 -27.09 5.23 -11.57
CA GLY A 565 -27.83 6.11 -10.66
C GLY A 565 -29.01 5.43 -9.93
N ASP A 566 -29.15 4.11 -10.09
CA ASP A 566 -30.22 3.30 -9.52
C ASP A 566 -29.70 1.86 -9.38
N LEU A 567 -28.91 1.63 -8.32
CA LEU A 567 -28.03 0.48 -8.17
C LEU A 567 -28.23 -0.19 -6.81
N TRP A 568 -28.89 -1.34 -6.81
CA TRP A 568 -29.00 -2.18 -5.62
C TRP A 568 -28.19 -3.46 -5.75
N VAL A 569 -27.68 -3.96 -4.64
CA VAL A 569 -27.03 -5.27 -4.53
C VAL A 569 -27.51 -5.99 -3.28
N VAL A 570 -27.42 -7.32 -3.29
CA VAL A 570 -27.64 -8.14 -2.09
C VAL A 570 -26.29 -8.64 -1.57
N VAL A 571 -26.08 -8.55 -0.26
CA VAL A 571 -24.94 -9.14 0.44
C VAL A 571 -25.43 -9.81 1.71
N LYS A 572 -25.16 -11.11 1.86
CA LYS A 572 -25.53 -11.91 3.04
C LYS A 572 -26.99 -11.77 3.45
N GLY A 573 -27.89 -11.75 2.46
CA GLY A 573 -29.34 -11.57 2.65
C GLY A 573 -29.79 -10.13 2.96
N VAL A 574 -28.87 -9.17 3.03
CA VAL A 574 -29.15 -7.74 3.22
C VAL A 574 -29.25 -7.04 1.86
N VAL A 575 -30.21 -6.14 1.71
CA VAL A 575 -30.41 -5.33 0.49
C VAL A 575 -29.78 -3.96 0.70
N MET A 576 -28.86 -3.59 -0.19
CA MET A 576 -28.13 -2.33 -0.13
C MET A 576 -28.44 -1.46 -1.36
N ASP A 577 -28.80 -0.20 -1.13
CA ASP A 577 -28.84 0.84 -2.16
C ASP A 577 -27.48 1.55 -2.20
N LEU A 578 -26.74 1.35 -3.29
CA LEU A 578 -25.40 1.91 -3.45
C LEU A 578 -25.37 3.07 -4.46
N SER A 579 -26.52 3.59 -4.89
CA SER A 579 -26.63 4.60 -5.94
C SER A 579 -25.82 5.86 -5.63
N ASN A 580 -25.80 6.28 -4.36
CA ASN A 580 -25.09 7.48 -3.89
C ASN A 580 -23.71 7.20 -3.29
N TRP A 581 -23.31 5.93 -3.24
CA TRP A 581 -22.04 5.50 -2.62
C TRP A 581 -21.09 4.83 -3.62
N LEU A 582 -21.57 4.54 -4.83
CA LEU A 582 -20.83 3.82 -5.86
C LEU A 582 -19.43 4.38 -6.15
N ASP A 583 -19.31 5.71 -6.24
CA ASP A 583 -18.04 6.38 -6.53
C ASP A 583 -17.14 6.52 -5.27
N GLU A 584 -17.68 6.24 -4.07
CA GLU A 584 -16.94 6.23 -2.78
C GLU A 584 -16.34 4.85 -2.46
N HIS A 585 -16.75 3.79 -3.18
CA HIS A 585 -16.27 2.44 -2.93
C HIS A 585 -14.75 2.31 -3.20
N PRO A 586 -13.94 1.75 -2.26
CA PRO A 586 -12.48 1.75 -2.37
C PRO A 586 -11.93 0.95 -3.55
N GLY A 587 -12.64 -0.10 -3.95
CA GLY A 587 -12.34 -0.91 -5.14
C GLY A 587 -12.67 -0.21 -6.46
N GLY A 588 -13.28 0.98 -6.42
CA GLY A 588 -13.83 1.72 -7.55
C GLY A 588 -15.25 1.26 -7.93
N PRO A 589 -15.94 2.04 -8.77
CA PRO A 589 -17.36 1.82 -9.11
C PRO A 589 -17.58 0.50 -9.85
N ASN A 590 -16.65 0.09 -10.71
CA ASN A 590 -16.74 -1.16 -11.48
C ASN A 590 -16.81 -2.41 -10.58
N ALA A 591 -16.27 -2.34 -9.35
CA ALA A 591 -16.33 -3.46 -8.43
C ALA A 591 -17.77 -3.80 -8.02
N ILE A 592 -18.62 -2.78 -7.90
CA ILE A 592 -20.05 -2.91 -7.57
C ILE A 592 -20.89 -3.03 -8.83
N MET A 593 -20.56 -2.27 -9.90
CA MET A 593 -21.32 -2.31 -11.16
C MET A 593 -21.34 -3.70 -11.80
N ASN A 594 -20.36 -4.53 -11.49
CA ASN A 594 -20.39 -5.92 -11.94
C ASN A 594 -21.52 -6.72 -11.30
N PHE A 595 -22.17 -6.27 -10.22
CA PHE A 595 -23.20 -7.01 -9.49
C PHE A 595 -24.53 -6.26 -9.37
N MET A 596 -24.75 -5.20 -10.15
CA MET A 596 -25.99 -4.42 -10.06
C MET A 596 -27.22 -5.29 -10.28
N GLY A 597 -28.19 -5.16 -9.39
CA GLY A 597 -29.42 -5.94 -9.39
C GLY A 597 -29.24 -7.41 -9.04
N ARG A 598 -28.12 -7.82 -8.43
CA ARG A 598 -27.78 -9.22 -8.14
C ARG A 598 -27.27 -9.41 -6.72
N ASP A 599 -27.23 -10.68 -6.31
CA ASP A 599 -26.54 -11.12 -5.11
C ASP A 599 -25.02 -11.12 -5.38
N ALA A 600 -24.28 -10.47 -4.49
CA ALA A 600 -22.83 -10.30 -4.52
C ALA A 600 -22.16 -10.90 -3.27
N THR A 601 -22.85 -11.79 -2.55
CA THR A 601 -22.39 -12.35 -1.26
C THR A 601 -21.05 -13.06 -1.42
N GLU A 602 -20.90 -13.93 -2.42
CA GLU A 602 -19.66 -14.67 -2.65
C GLU A 602 -18.48 -13.72 -2.92
N GLU A 603 -18.70 -12.68 -3.75
CA GLU A 603 -17.68 -11.68 -4.04
C GLU A 603 -17.38 -10.73 -2.90
N PHE A 604 -18.37 -10.46 -2.05
CA PHE A 604 -18.18 -9.71 -0.83
C PHE A 604 -17.31 -10.50 0.15
N GLU A 605 -17.66 -11.75 0.45
CA GLU A 605 -16.94 -12.65 1.37
C GLU A 605 -15.50 -12.92 0.90
N MET A 606 -15.24 -12.88 -0.40
CA MET A 606 -13.89 -12.99 -0.94
C MET A 606 -12.96 -11.82 -0.58
N LEU A 607 -13.48 -10.67 -0.17
CA LEU A 607 -12.69 -9.44 -0.02
C LEU A 607 -12.94 -8.69 1.29
N HIS A 608 -14.07 -8.94 1.93
CA HIS A 608 -14.57 -8.19 3.06
C HIS A 608 -15.00 -9.13 4.17
N ASP A 609 -14.71 -8.70 5.40
CA ASP A 609 -15.24 -9.33 6.60
C ASP A 609 -16.61 -8.69 6.92
N ASP A 610 -17.44 -9.37 7.71
CA ASP A 610 -18.84 -8.96 7.95
C ASP A 610 -18.96 -7.57 8.60
N GLU A 611 -17.97 -7.19 9.42
CA GLU A 611 -17.86 -5.88 10.06
C GLU A 611 -17.81 -4.70 9.07
N VAL A 612 -17.46 -4.95 7.79
CA VAL A 612 -17.27 -3.89 6.79
C VAL A 612 -18.58 -3.15 6.51
N ILE A 613 -19.71 -3.86 6.41
CA ILE A 613 -21.01 -3.22 6.11
C ILE A 613 -21.47 -2.35 7.29
N PRO A 614 -21.57 -2.88 8.53
CA PRO A 614 -21.93 -2.07 9.70
C PRO A 614 -21.00 -0.86 9.91
N LYS A 615 -19.70 -1.03 9.65
CA LYS A 615 -18.70 0.02 9.92
C LYS A 615 -18.64 1.11 8.85
N TYR A 616 -18.71 0.75 7.57
CA TYR A 616 -18.40 1.68 6.48
C TYR A 616 -19.58 2.02 5.58
N ALA A 617 -20.63 1.20 5.54
CA ALA A 617 -21.80 1.44 4.71
C ALA A 617 -23.15 1.20 5.44
N PRO A 618 -23.31 1.54 6.74
CA PRO A 618 -24.53 1.22 7.48
C PRO A 618 -25.77 1.90 6.89
N GLU A 619 -25.62 3.13 6.41
CA GLU A 619 -26.71 3.92 5.82
C GLU A 619 -27.17 3.41 4.45
N GLN A 620 -26.36 2.57 3.79
CA GLN A 620 -26.71 2.02 2.48
C GLN A 620 -27.62 0.79 2.60
N VAL A 621 -27.76 0.24 3.81
CA VAL A 621 -28.59 -0.93 4.07
C VAL A 621 -30.05 -0.50 4.19
N ILE A 622 -30.87 -0.89 3.21
CA ILE A 622 -32.28 -0.46 3.09
C ILE A 622 -33.29 -1.53 3.53
N GLY A 623 -32.83 -2.77 3.79
CA GLY A 623 -33.64 -3.88 4.26
C GLY A 623 -33.01 -5.24 4.02
N ARG A 624 -33.83 -6.28 3.89
CA ARG A 624 -33.40 -7.69 3.71
C ARG A 624 -34.17 -8.38 2.58
N VAL A 625 -33.63 -9.47 2.08
CA VAL A 625 -34.28 -10.27 1.03
C VAL A 625 -35.41 -11.09 1.64
N LYS A 626 -36.59 -11.00 1.03
CA LYS A 626 -37.79 -11.70 1.48
C LYS A 626 -37.59 -13.21 1.41
N GLY A 627 -37.76 -13.89 2.55
CA GLY A 627 -37.65 -15.35 2.64
C GLY A 627 -36.21 -15.88 2.61
N GLN A 628 -35.20 -15.02 2.70
CA GLN A 628 -33.80 -15.39 2.85
C GLN A 628 -33.32 -15.04 4.26
N GLU A 629 -32.53 -15.92 4.86
CA GLU A 629 -31.88 -15.65 6.15
C GLU A 629 -30.77 -14.59 5.97
N VAL A 630 -30.70 -13.65 6.91
CA VAL A 630 -29.59 -12.69 6.96
C VAL A 630 -28.42 -13.38 7.66
N THR A 631 -27.34 -13.58 6.92
CA THR A 631 -26.12 -14.24 7.41
C THR A 631 -24.99 -13.27 7.73
N LEU A 632 -25.27 -11.96 7.70
CA LEU A 632 -24.32 -10.92 8.08
C LEU A 632 -24.16 -10.92 9.61
N GLU A 633 -22.95 -11.22 10.08
CA GLU A 633 -22.61 -11.14 11.51
C GLU A 633 -22.50 -9.67 11.93
N LEU A 634 -23.22 -9.28 12.99
CA LEU A 634 -23.36 -7.88 13.46
C LEU A 634 -22.45 -7.57 14.64
#